data_AF-Q79ES3-F1
#
_entry.id   AF-Q79ES3-F1
#
_cell.length_a   1.000
_cell.length_b   1.000
_cell.length_c   1.000
_cell.angle_alpha   90.00
_cell.angle_beta   90.00
_cell.angle_gamma   90.00
#
_symmetry.space_group_name_H-M   'P 1'
#
loop_
_entity.id
_entity.type
_entity.pdbx_description
1 polymer ?
#
loop_
_entity_poly.entity_id
_entity_poly.type
_entity_poly.pdbx_seq_one_letter_code
_entity_poly.pdbx_strand_id
1 'polypeptide(L)'
;MLESFQADFPLIFTRIKENRGIAYGRNQALRNARGDILIFHDSDMLAAKDLVAKHIKAHENEENLVVCGLFWKRIYSFYYERFEEEHKEQLAKLTGEMPKKDKQKLLEEADIKNGSFLDKSFDLDTDFIDVLKKILDEYGDDLKGYHMPWRFFITNNSSVKRKHVVDLGLFDEGIVRYGFEDYDLGIRLHQAGLTFRLRRDIVSVHQEHPSNCKSVDDIRANIAYMCDKYNNIRSLDVHLAFNGPFPPDMTNRIMADIQKLLESQKYDMLLNLFLELLHVVKERNIDPDWRKKSPRVTAKSFDLQTVRKLLPKAKKKLGVNDFANALYALVNDLLHVDLRSLDVV
;
A
#
# COMPACT_ATOMS: atom_id res chain seq x y z
N MET A 1 15.16 23.64 -19.44
CA MET A 1 15.93 23.06 -18.32
C MET A 1 16.17 21.57 -18.55
N LEU A 2 15.12 20.73 -18.66
CA LEU A 2 15.31 19.29 -18.92
C LEU A 2 15.80 18.97 -20.35
N GLU A 3 15.27 19.64 -21.38
CA GLU A 3 15.70 19.44 -22.78
C GLU A 3 17.18 19.76 -23.03
N SER A 4 17.77 20.60 -22.17
CA SER A 4 19.18 21.00 -22.22
C SER A 4 20.06 20.22 -21.24
N PHE A 5 19.49 19.33 -20.42
CA PHE A 5 20.25 18.55 -19.44
C PHE A 5 20.94 17.38 -20.15
N GLN A 6 22.26 17.28 -20.00
CA GLN A 6 23.04 16.18 -20.53
C GLN A 6 23.24 15.15 -19.42
N ALA A 7 22.72 13.94 -19.64
CA ALA A 7 22.93 12.80 -18.77
C ALA A 7 23.98 11.87 -19.37
N ASP A 8 24.76 11.19 -18.52
CA ASP A 8 25.71 10.14 -18.93
C ASP A 8 25.01 8.81 -19.27
N PHE A 9 23.68 8.84 -19.41
CA PHE A 9 22.83 7.70 -19.75
C PHE A 9 21.72 8.13 -20.71
N PRO A 10 21.13 7.18 -21.47
CA PRO A 10 20.00 7.49 -22.36
C PRO A 10 18.81 8.05 -21.57
N LEU A 11 18.61 9.37 -21.66
CA LEU A 11 17.51 10.07 -21.01
C LEU A 11 16.42 10.36 -22.04
N ILE A 12 15.26 9.74 -21.86
CA ILE A 12 14.09 9.90 -22.72
C ILE A 12 13.07 10.76 -21.98
N PHE A 13 12.66 11.87 -22.58
CA PHE A 13 11.65 12.76 -22.04
C PHE A 13 10.33 12.59 -22.76
N THR A 14 9.22 12.67 -22.03
CA THR A 14 7.88 12.76 -22.61
C THR A 14 7.14 13.92 -21.98
N ARG A 15 6.78 14.93 -22.79
CA ARG A 15 5.95 16.04 -22.35
C ARG A 15 4.48 15.68 -22.49
N ILE A 16 3.76 15.74 -21.38
CA ILE A 16 2.31 15.59 -21.36
C ILE A 16 1.69 16.99 -21.40
N LYS A 17 0.77 17.22 -22.34
CA LYS A 17 0.17 18.55 -22.56
C LYS A 17 -0.79 18.95 -21.43
N GLU A 18 -1.51 17.98 -20.87
CA GLU A 18 -2.54 18.18 -19.86
C GLU A 18 -2.34 17.22 -18.69
N ASN A 19 -2.63 17.68 -17.46
CA ASN A 19 -2.54 16.81 -16.29
C ASN A 19 -3.63 15.74 -16.35
N ARG A 20 -3.21 14.47 -16.37
CA ARG A 20 -4.09 13.28 -16.41
C ARG A 20 -3.83 12.31 -15.25
N GLY A 21 -3.18 12.79 -14.19
CA GLY A 21 -2.81 11.97 -13.03
C GLY A 21 -1.49 11.22 -13.18
N ILE A 22 -1.02 10.67 -12.06
CA ILE A 22 0.29 10.02 -11.92
C ILE A 22 0.36 8.73 -12.75
N ALA A 23 -0.68 7.89 -12.69
CA ALA A 23 -0.75 6.64 -13.43
C ALA A 23 -0.57 6.84 -14.94
N TYR A 24 -1.29 7.82 -15.52
CA TYR A 24 -1.14 8.18 -16.92
C TYR A 24 0.30 8.61 -17.25
N GLY A 25 0.90 9.44 -16.39
CA GLY A 25 2.28 9.91 -16.57
C GLY A 25 3.29 8.78 -16.57
N ARG A 26 3.19 7.87 -15.59
CA ARG A 26 4.03 6.66 -15.52
C ARG A 26 3.86 5.78 -16.75
N ASN A 27 2.63 5.61 -17.24
CA ASN A 27 2.39 4.82 -18.44
C ASN A 27 3.03 5.40 -19.70
N GLN A 28 3.17 6.74 -19.81
CA GLN A 28 3.92 7.32 -20.92
C GLN A 28 5.41 6.94 -20.87
N ALA A 29 6.01 6.95 -19.68
CA ALA A 29 7.39 6.51 -19.51
C ALA A 29 7.53 5.01 -19.79
N LEU A 30 6.62 4.19 -19.27
CA LEU A 30 6.64 2.73 -19.45
C LEU A 30 6.53 2.29 -20.91
N ARG A 31 5.70 2.96 -21.72
CA ARG A 31 5.58 2.69 -23.16
C ARG A 31 6.87 2.96 -23.93
N ASN A 32 7.73 3.84 -23.41
CA ASN A 32 9.04 4.14 -23.99
C ASN A 32 10.19 3.34 -23.35
N ALA A 33 9.94 2.66 -22.22
CA ALA A 33 10.96 1.93 -21.49
C ALA A 33 11.42 0.69 -22.27
N ARG A 34 12.74 0.50 -22.37
CA ARG A 34 13.37 -0.61 -23.10
C ARG A 34 14.10 -1.61 -22.21
N GLY A 35 14.41 -1.23 -20.96
CA GLY A 35 15.08 -2.10 -20.00
C GLY A 35 14.22 -3.29 -19.57
N ASP A 36 14.86 -4.38 -19.18
CA ASP A 36 14.17 -5.59 -18.71
C ASP A 36 13.64 -5.46 -17.30
N ILE A 37 14.23 -4.57 -16.49
CA ILE A 37 13.82 -4.24 -15.13
C ILE A 37 13.34 -2.79 -15.11
N LEU A 38 12.15 -2.59 -14.55
CA LEU A 38 11.63 -1.26 -14.21
C LEU A 38 12.06 -0.93 -12.79
N ILE A 39 12.69 0.22 -12.59
CA ILE A 39 12.94 0.82 -11.27
C ILE A 39 12.08 2.08 -11.21
N PHE A 40 11.16 2.13 -10.26
CA PHE A 40 10.33 3.29 -9.99
C PHE A 40 11.00 4.17 -8.94
N HIS A 41 11.08 5.46 -9.21
CA HIS A 41 11.75 6.46 -8.38
C HIS A 41 11.08 7.81 -8.60
N ASP A 42 10.66 8.47 -7.52
CA ASP A 42 9.97 9.75 -7.59
C ASP A 42 10.97 10.93 -7.72
N SER A 43 10.51 12.06 -8.26
CA SER A 43 11.39 13.20 -8.61
C SER A 43 11.95 13.99 -7.42
N ASP A 44 11.40 13.77 -6.23
CA ASP A 44 11.77 14.40 -4.96
C ASP A 44 12.64 13.48 -4.09
N MET A 45 13.18 12.40 -4.65
CA MET A 45 13.97 11.41 -3.93
C MET A 45 15.49 11.59 -4.14
N LEU A 46 16.28 11.38 -3.08
CA LEU A 46 17.74 11.25 -3.14
C LEU A 46 18.14 9.76 -3.06
N ALA A 47 18.65 9.22 -4.16
CA ALA A 47 19.07 7.83 -4.26
C ALA A 47 20.47 7.60 -3.65
N ALA A 48 20.65 6.49 -2.93
CA ALA A 48 21.99 6.00 -2.61
C ALA A 48 22.74 5.65 -3.91
N LYS A 49 24.07 5.82 -3.91
CA LYS A 49 24.93 5.62 -5.10
C LYS A 49 24.79 4.25 -5.76
N ASP A 50 24.48 3.23 -4.97
CA ASP A 50 24.39 1.84 -5.40
C ASP A 50 22.93 1.36 -5.61
N LEU A 51 21.95 2.26 -5.57
CA LEU A 51 20.51 1.94 -5.68
C LEU A 51 20.21 1.09 -6.93
N VAL A 52 20.66 1.53 -8.10
CA VAL A 52 20.43 0.83 -9.37
C VAL A 52 21.09 -0.54 -9.37
N ALA A 53 22.35 -0.62 -8.95
CA ALA A 53 23.11 -1.87 -8.92
C ALA A 53 22.48 -2.88 -7.98
N LYS A 54 22.00 -2.45 -6.80
CA LYS A 54 21.33 -3.34 -5.84
C LYS A 54 19.97 -3.82 -6.33
N HIS A 55 19.19 -2.98 -7.02
CA HIS A 55 17.95 -3.42 -7.66
C HIS A 55 18.22 -4.48 -8.73
N ILE A 56 19.18 -4.24 -9.64
CA ILE A 56 19.55 -5.21 -10.68
C ILE A 56 19.98 -6.54 -10.04
N LYS A 57 20.88 -6.46 -9.06
CA LYS A 57 21.37 -7.64 -8.33
C LYS A 57 20.25 -8.41 -7.64
N ALA A 58 19.23 -7.72 -7.13
CA ALA A 58 18.10 -8.38 -6.48
C ALA A 58 17.25 -9.23 -7.43
N HIS A 59 17.23 -8.91 -8.73
CA HIS A 59 16.54 -9.68 -9.78
C HIS A 59 17.41 -10.74 -10.45
N GLU A 60 18.70 -10.85 -10.09
CA GLU A 60 19.57 -11.89 -10.61
C GLU A 60 19.01 -13.28 -10.26
N ASN A 61 18.76 -14.09 -11.30
CA ASN A 61 18.22 -15.45 -11.19
C ASN A 61 16.78 -15.56 -10.62
N GLU A 62 16.06 -14.46 -10.45
CA GLU A 62 14.70 -14.43 -9.92
C GLU A 62 13.75 -13.85 -10.99
N GLU A 63 12.85 -14.67 -11.54
CA GLU A 63 11.98 -14.23 -12.66
C GLU A 63 10.70 -13.53 -12.19
N ASN A 64 10.14 -13.98 -11.07
CA ASN A 64 8.81 -13.58 -10.59
C ASN A 64 8.90 -12.80 -9.27
N LEU A 65 9.87 -11.88 -9.18
CA LEU A 65 10.14 -11.09 -7.99
C LEU A 65 9.73 -9.63 -8.17
N VAL A 66 9.12 -9.08 -7.13
CA VAL A 66 8.96 -7.65 -6.88
C VAL A 66 9.92 -7.28 -5.75
N VAL A 67 10.77 -6.30 -6.00
CA VAL A 67 11.72 -5.78 -5.00
C VAL A 67 11.21 -4.46 -4.49
N CYS A 68 10.99 -4.38 -3.19
CA CYS A 68 10.60 -3.16 -2.49
C CYS A 68 11.84 -2.62 -1.77
N GLY A 69 12.32 -1.44 -2.15
CA GLY A 69 13.38 -0.76 -1.40
C GLY A 69 12.82 -0.06 -0.17
N LEU A 70 13.71 0.46 0.67
CA LEU A 70 13.32 1.23 1.85
C LEU A 70 12.70 2.57 1.43
N PHE A 71 11.42 2.79 1.75
CA PHE A 71 10.64 3.94 1.24
C PHE A 71 10.21 4.96 2.30
N TRP A 72 10.57 4.76 3.56
CA TRP A 72 10.19 5.64 4.66
C TRP A 72 11.33 6.54 5.17
N LYS A 73 12.47 6.58 4.48
CA LYS A 73 13.52 7.56 4.80
C LYS A 73 13.11 8.95 4.31
N ARG A 74 13.34 9.95 5.15
CA ARG A 74 13.02 11.37 4.95
C ARG A 74 14.22 12.26 5.21
N ILE A 75 14.24 13.44 4.60
CA ILE A 75 15.28 14.44 4.80
C ILE A 75 14.76 15.84 4.47
N TYR A 76 15.25 16.86 5.18
CA TYR A 76 15.03 18.25 4.81
C TYR A 76 16.20 18.73 3.94
N SER A 77 15.98 18.89 2.64
CA SER A 77 16.99 19.46 1.72
C SER A 77 16.92 20.98 1.62
N PHE A 78 15.73 21.54 1.82
CA PHE A 78 15.46 22.96 1.91
C PHE A 78 14.52 23.25 3.06
N TYR A 79 14.67 24.42 3.67
CA TYR A 79 13.64 24.99 4.53
C TYR A 79 12.61 25.75 3.70
N TYR A 80 11.33 25.56 4.01
CA TYR A 80 10.25 26.36 3.45
C TYR A 80 9.48 27.02 4.60
N GLU A 81 9.21 28.32 4.49
CA GLU A 81 8.45 29.06 5.52
C GLU A 81 7.03 28.49 5.70
N ARG A 82 6.47 27.99 4.60
CA ARG A 82 5.13 27.38 4.52
C ARG A 82 5.09 25.92 4.96
N PHE A 83 6.17 25.35 5.50
CA PHE A 83 6.09 24.04 6.14
C PHE A 83 5.02 24.06 7.24
N GLU A 84 4.33 22.95 7.37
CA GLU A 84 3.42 22.66 8.47
C GLU A 84 4.20 22.69 9.80
N GLU A 85 3.53 23.03 10.91
CA GLU A 85 4.21 23.24 12.20
C GLU A 85 4.95 21.99 12.69
N GLU A 86 4.42 20.79 12.44
CA GLU A 86 5.08 19.51 12.76
C GLU A 86 6.44 19.38 12.07
N HIS A 87 6.55 19.79 10.80
CA HIS A 87 7.81 19.79 10.06
C HIS A 87 8.79 20.82 10.64
N LYS A 88 8.32 22.00 11.05
CA LYS A 88 9.16 23.03 11.70
C LYS A 88 9.68 22.54 13.05
N GLU A 89 8.84 21.91 13.86
CA GLU A 89 9.24 21.32 15.14
C GLU A 89 10.28 20.21 14.96
N GLN A 90 10.06 19.33 13.99
CA GLN A 90 11.01 18.27 13.69
C GLN A 90 12.35 18.83 13.19
N LEU A 91 12.30 19.83 12.30
CA LEU A 91 13.50 20.49 11.82
C LEU A 91 14.25 21.19 12.96
N ALA A 92 13.56 21.86 13.88
CA ALA A 92 14.15 22.48 15.07
C ALA A 92 14.87 21.44 15.95
N LYS A 93 14.25 20.26 16.15
CA LYS A 93 14.86 19.14 16.90
C LYS A 93 16.14 18.61 16.23
N LEU A 94 16.16 18.54 14.90
CA LEU A 94 17.30 18.02 14.13
C LEU A 94 18.45 19.02 14.02
N THR A 95 18.15 20.32 13.92
CA THR A 95 19.14 21.36 13.61
C THR A 95 19.55 22.22 14.81
N GLY A 96 18.75 22.26 15.88
CA GLY A 96 18.98 23.07 17.07
C GLY A 96 18.69 24.57 16.90
N GLU A 97 18.77 25.11 15.68
CA GLU A 97 18.39 26.47 15.33
C GLU A 97 17.50 26.48 14.08
N MET A 98 16.40 27.23 14.14
CA MET A 98 15.51 27.34 12.99
C MET A 98 16.12 28.16 11.85
N PRO A 99 16.05 27.66 10.60
CA PRO A 99 16.41 28.46 9.42
C PRO A 99 15.60 29.76 9.35
N LYS A 100 16.22 30.83 8.84
CA LYS A 100 15.70 32.20 8.93
C LYS A 100 15.08 32.72 7.64
N LYS A 101 15.20 31.97 6.53
CA LYS A 101 14.83 32.42 5.19
C LYS A 101 14.16 31.32 4.38
N ASP A 102 13.02 31.61 3.75
CA ASP A 102 12.39 30.70 2.78
C ASP A 102 13.40 30.19 1.73
N LYS A 103 13.30 28.89 1.42
CA LYS A 103 14.18 28.15 0.50
C LYS A 103 15.66 28.17 0.90
N GLN A 104 15.96 28.32 2.20
CA GLN A 104 17.32 28.12 2.70
C GLN A 104 17.74 26.67 2.46
N LYS A 105 18.89 26.49 1.80
CA LYS A 105 19.50 25.19 1.54
C LYS A 105 19.98 24.57 2.86
N LEU A 106 19.68 23.28 3.06
CA LEU A 106 20.04 22.50 4.27
C LEU A 106 20.99 21.33 3.97
N LEU A 107 21.16 20.98 2.69
CA LEU A 107 22.08 19.95 2.22
C LEU A 107 23.02 20.50 1.17
N GLU A 108 24.31 20.24 1.33
CA GLU A 108 25.32 20.60 0.35
C GLU A 108 25.48 19.54 -0.74
N GLU A 109 25.97 19.96 -1.91
CA GLU A 109 26.22 19.04 -3.03
C GLU A 109 27.26 17.97 -2.63
N ALA A 110 28.21 18.33 -1.76
CA ALA A 110 29.17 17.41 -1.20
C ALA A 110 28.50 16.27 -0.41
N ASP A 111 27.43 16.55 0.35
CA ASP A 111 26.69 15.54 1.12
C ASP A 111 26.06 14.47 0.22
N ILE A 112 25.60 14.87 -0.97
CA ILE A 112 25.04 13.97 -1.97
C ILE A 112 26.17 13.18 -2.63
N LYS A 113 27.22 13.87 -3.06
CA LYS A 113 28.37 13.27 -3.77
C LYS A 113 29.18 12.30 -2.92
N ASN A 114 29.28 12.50 -1.62
CA ASN A 114 30.00 11.57 -0.73
C ASN A 114 29.05 10.51 -0.11
N GLY A 115 27.74 10.78 -0.04
CA GLY A 115 26.72 9.89 0.54
C GLY A 115 26.34 10.21 1.99
N SER A 116 26.94 11.23 2.62
CA SER A 116 26.66 11.61 4.01
C SER A 116 25.28 12.22 4.23
N PHE A 117 24.52 12.50 3.17
CA PHE A 117 23.11 12.87 3.30
C PHE A 117 22.29 11.78 4.01
N LEU A 118 22.70 10.50 3.93
CA LEU A 118 22.03 9.40 4.64
C LEU A 118 22.13 9.56 6.16
N ASP A 119 23.24 10.09 6.67
CA ASP A 119 23.45 10.35 8.11
C ASP A 119 22.54 11.49 8.63
N LYS A 120 22.03 12.33 7.71
CA LYS A 120 21.09 13.42 7.98
C LYS A 120 19.63 13.00 7.79
N SER A 121 19.38 11.76 7.35
CA SER A 121 18.04 11.25 7.12
C SER A 121 17.42 10.69 8.41
N PHE A 122 16.09 10.69 8.45
CA PHE A 122 15.31 10.11 9.54
C PHE A 122 14.20 9.21 8.98
N ASP A 123 13.58 8.41 9.84
CA ASP A 123 12.43 7.60 9.45
C ASP A 123 11.16 8.44 9.56
N LEU A 124 10.27 8.31 8.58
CA LEU A 124 8.91 8.81 8.67
C LEU A 124 8.21 8.16 9.86
N ASP A 125 7.69 8.98 10.77
CA ASP A 125 7.02 8.57 12.00
C ASP A 125 5.50 8.64 11.79
N THR A 126 4.90 7.51 11.41
CA THR A 126 3.45 7.38 11.21
C THR A 126 3.00 5.97 11.58
N ASP A 127 1.75 5.84 12.05
CA ASP A 127 1.13 4.55 12.36
C ASP A 127 1.26 3.54 11.20
N PHE A 128 1.15 4.02 9.96
CA PHE A 128 1.30 3.18 8.78
C PHE A 128 2.69 2.55 8.69
N ILE A 129 3.76 3.34 8.87
CA ILE A 129 5.14 2.84 8.82
C ILE A 129 5.43 1.92 10.01
N ASP A 130 4.94 2.23 11.20
CA ASP A 130 5.10 1.38 12.37
C ASP A 130 4.44 0.01 12.21
N VAL A 131 3.27 -0.04 11.59
CA VAL A 131 2.61 -1.30 11.25
C VAL A 131 3.47 -2.12 10.28
N LEU A 132 4.04 -1.49 9.24
CA LEU A 132 4.90 -2.19 8.29
C LEU A 132 6.21 -2.70 8.93
N LYS A 133 6.82 -1.91 9.83
CA LYS A 133 7.99 -2.34 10.60
C LYS A 133 7.69 -3.58 11.45
N LYS A 134 6.57 -3.58 12.18
CA LYS A 134 6.13 -4.74 12.97
C LYS A 134 5.92 -5.99 12.11
N ILE A 135 5.35 -5.82 10.91
CA ILE A 135 5.19 -6.94 9.95
C ILE A 135 6.57 -7.49 9.55
N LEU A 136 7.56 -6.64 9.30
CA LEU A 136 8.90 -7.13 8.96
C LEU A 136 9.61 -7.79 10.13
N ASP A 137 9.37 -7.33 11.35
CA ASP A 137 9.92 -7.96 12.56
C ASP A 137 9.33 -9.37 12.77
N GLU A 138 8.06 -9.59 12.38
CA GLU A 138 7.38 -10.88 12.50
C GLU A 138 7.64 -11.83 11.32
N TYR A 139 7.60 -11.33 10.08
CA TYR A 139 7.62 -12.15 8.85
C TYR A 139 8.95 -12.06 8.07
N GLY A 140 9.87 -11.21 8.51
CA GLY A 140 11.15 -10.97 7.85
C GLY A 140 11.02 -10.19 6.54
N ASP A 141 12.17 -9.87 5.95
CA ASP A 141 12.27 -9.08 4.72
C ASP A 141 11.80 -9.85 3.47
N ASP A 142 11.75 -11.19 3.52
CA ASP A 142 11.16 -12.05 2.50
C ASP A 142 9.62 -12.12 2.57
N LEU A 143 9.00 -11.52 3.60
CA LEU A 143 7.55 -11.49 3.81
C LEU A 143 6.89 -12.88 3.79
N LYS A 144 7.64 -13.92 4.15
CA LYS A 144 7.17 -15.31 4.06
C LYS A 144 6.10 -15.54 5.12
N GLY A 145 4.90 -15.93 4.67
CA GLY A 145 3.74 -16.10 5.55
C GLY A 145 2.94 -14.81 5.77
N TYR A 146 3.35 -13.69 5.15
CA TYR A 146 2.53 -12.49 5.06
C TYR A 146 1.68 -12.54 3.79
N HIS A 147 0.37 -12.40 3.94
CA HIS A 147 -0.63 -12.63 2.88
C HIS A 147 -1.02 -11.38 2.10
N MET A 148 -0.46 -10.21 2.45
CA MET A 148 -0.74 -8.94 1.76
C MET A 148 0.55 -8.19 1.40
N PRO A 149 1.55 -8.86 0.81
CA PRO A 149 2.88 -8.27 0.63
C PRO A 149 2.89 -7.08 -0.34
N TRP A 150 1.86 -6.95 -1.18
CA TRP A 150 1.65 -5.80 -2.05
C TRP A 150 1.60 -4.45 -1.30
N ARG A 151 1.33 -4.44 0.02
CA ARG A 151 1.39 -3.23 0.86
C ARG A 151 2.79 -2.60 0.94
N PHE A 152 3.83 -3.34 0.57
CA PHE A 152 5.21 -2.84 0.51
C PHE A 152 5.60 -2.31 -0.87
N PHE A 153 4.76 -2.46 -1.89
CA PHE A 153 5.06 -1.97 -3.23
C PHE A 153 4.73 -0.49 -3.35
N ILE A 154 5.70 0.34 -2.97
CA ILE A 154 5.66 1.80 -3.11
C ILE A 154 6.62 2.21 -4.22
N THR A 155 6.09 2.90 -5.23
CA THR A 155 6.82 3.26 -6.46
C THR A 155 7.88 4.36 -6.29
N ASN A 156 8.06 4.91 -5.10
CA ASN A 156 9.18 5.82 -4.83
C ASN A 156 10.53 5.09 -4.77
N ASN A 157 10.50 3.77 -4.53
CA ASN A 157 11.67 2.90 -4.41
C ASN A 157 11.24 1.43 -4.56
N SER A 158 10.88 1.03 -5.78
CA SER A 158 10.53 -0.36 -6.08
C SER A 158 10.98 -0.78 -7.47
N SER A 159 11.08 -2.09 -7.70
CA SER A 159 11.42 -2.60 -9.02
C SER A 159 10.82 -3.95 -9.32
N VAL A 160 10.57 -4.20 -10.59
CA VAL A 160 9.96 -5.43 -11.11
C VAL A 160 10.34 -5.60 -12.58
N LYS A 161 10.39 -6.84 -13.07
CA LYS A 161 10.64 -7.08 -14.50
C LYS A 161 9.53 -6.45 -15.35
N ARG A 162 9.94 -5.71 -16.39
CA ARG A 162 9.06 -4.93 -17.27
C ARG A 162 7.93 -5.78 -17.85
N LYS A 163 8.23 -7.02 -18.24
CA LYS A 163 7.25 -7.95 -18.82
C LYS A 163 5.99 -8.08 -17.95
N HIS A 164 6.14 -8.20 -16.63
CA HIS A 164 5.01 -8.41 -15.71
C HIS A 164 4.08 -7.19 -15.67
N VAL A 165 4.66 -5.98 -15.69
CA VAL A 165 3.89 -4.74 -15.70
C VAL A 165 3.18 -4.56 -17.05
N VAL A 166 3.84 -4.92 -18.16
CA VAL A 166 3.24 -4.85 -19.50
C VAL A 166 2.11 -5.86 -19.66
N ASP A 167 2.33 -7.11 -19.26
CA ASP A 167 1.35 -8.21 -19.35
C ASP A 167 0.09 -7.93 -18.53
N LEU A 168 0.23 -7.19 -17.42
CA LEU A 168 -0.88 -6.75 -16.56
C LEU A 168 -1.54 -5.45 -17.00
N GLY A 169 -1.14 -4.86 -18.14
CA GLY A 169 -1.78 -3.67 -18.69
C GLY A 169 -1.30 -2.33 -18.12
N LEU A 170 -0.09 -2.28 -17.56
CA LEU A 170 0.54 -1.08 -16.95
C LEU A 170 -0.17 -0.60 -15.67
N PHE A 171 -0.11 0.71 -15.36
CA PHE A 171 -0.89 1.33 -14.28
C PHE A 171 -2.33 1.58 -14.74
N ASP A 172 -3.28 1.50 -13.80
CA ASP A 172 -4.67 1.85 -14.06
C ASP A 172 -4.84 3.38 -14.16
N GLU A 173 -5.06 3.87 -15.38
CA GLU A 173 -5.27 5.29 -15.66
C GLU A 173 -6.62 5.82 -15.13
N GLY A 174 -7.51 4.96 -14.62
CA GLY A 174 -8.71 5.34 -13.88
C GLY A 174 -8.42 5.92 -12.49
N ILE A 175 -7.22 5.68 -11.95
CA ILE A 175 -6.73 6.27 -10.68
C ILE A 175 -6.07 7.61 -10.99
N VAL A 176 -6.90 8.66 -11.07
CA VAL A 176 -6.48 10.00 -11.50
C VAL A 176 -6.00 10.88 -10.34
N ARG A 177 -6.57 10.69 -9.15
CA ARG A 177 -6.24 11.47 -7.95
C ARG A 177 -4.96 10.95 -7.29
N TYR A 178 -4.53 11.60 -6.21
CA TYR A 178 -3.31 11.24 -5.49
C TYR A 178 -3.44 9.90 -4.75
N GLY A 179 -2.54 8.96 -5.05
CA GLY A 179 -2.32 7.71 -4.32
C GLY A 179 -3.11 6.50 -4.82
N PHE A 180 -2.62 5.32 -4.41
CA PHE A 180 -3.17 3.97 -4.66
C PHE A 180 -2.93 3.38 -6.05
N GLU A 181 -2.34 4.11 -7.00
CA GLU A 181 -1.94 3.54 -8.30
C GLU A 181 -0.82 2.51 -8.17
N ASP A 182 0.08 2.70 -7.19
CA ASP A 182 1.09 1.75 -6.79
C ASP A 182 0.46 0.50 -6.17
N TYR A 183 -0.45 0.66 -5.20
CA TYR A 183 -1.18 -0.42 -4.56
C TYR A 183 -1.94 -1.26 -5.58
N ASP A 184 -2.61 -0.64 -6.55
CA ASP A 184 -3.30 -1.34 -7.63
C ASP A 184 -2.37 -2.26 -8.42
N LEU A 185 -1.22 -1.74 -8.87
CA LEU A 185 -0.25 -2.55 -9.58
C LEU A 185 0.32 -3.64 -8.67
N GLY A 186 0.61 -3.34 -7.40
CA GLY A 186 1.08 -4.30 -6.40
C GLY A 186 0.09 -5.45 -6.19
N ILE A 187 -1.21 -5.17 -6.06
CA ILE A 187 -2.26 -6.18 -5.92
C ILE A 187 -2.31 -7.07 -7.16
N ARG A 188 -2.28 -6.49 -8.37
CA ARG A 188 -2.29 -7.27 -9.62
C ARG A 188 -1.04 -8.13 -9.77
N LEU A 189 0.14 -7.63 -9.41
CA LEU A 189 1.38 -8.41 -9.39
C LEU A 189 1.30 -9.57 -8.39
N HIS A 190 0.72 -9.35 -7.22
CA HIS A 190 0.51 -10.40 -6.23
C HIS A 190 -0.49 -11.46 -6.71
N GLN A 191 -1.61 -11.05 -7.30
CA GLN A 191 -2.61 -11.95 -7.88
C GLN A 191 -2.06 -12.75 -9.07
N ALA A 192 -1.06 -12.22 -9.78
CA ALA A 192 -0.31 -12.92 -10.82
C ALA A 192 0.73 -13.92 -10.26
N GLY A 193 0.86 -14.03 -8.94
CA GLY A 193 1.73 -15.01 -8.27
C GLY A 193 3.18 -14.57 -8.08
N LEU A 194 3.49 -13.28 -8.25
CA LEU A 194 4.83 -12.78 -7.94
C LEU A 194 5.09 -12.75 -6.44
N THR A 195 6.35 -13.01 -6.07
CA THR A 195 6.85 -12.86 -4.72
C THR A 195 7.34 -11.44 -4.49
N PHE A 196 7.33 -10.99 -3.23
CA PHE A 196 7.75 -9.66 -2.85
C PHE A 196 8.85 -9.78 -1.81
N ARG A 197 9.87 -8.95 -1.93
CA ARG A 197 10.98 -8.90 -0.99
C ARG A 197 11.31 -7.46 -0.66
N LEU A 198 11.30 -7.12 0.62
CA LEU A 198 11.87 -5.87 1.09
C LEU A 198 13.40 -5.97 1.06
N ARG A 199 14.06 -4.90 0.65
CA ARG A 199 15.52 -4.75 0.68
C ARG A 199 15.88 -3.50 1.46
N ARG A 200 16.15 -3.65 2.76
CA ARG A 200 16.56 -2.55 3.66
C ARG A 200 17.84 -1.86 3.20
N ASP A 201 18.69 -2.55 2.45
CA ASP A 201 19.94 -2.04 1.89
C ASP A 201 19.74 -1.20 0.61
N ILE A 202 18.55 -1.22 -0.01
CA ILE A 202 18.20 -0.36 -1.15
C ILE A 202 17.53 0.89 -0.62
N VAL A 203 18.30 1.96 -0.44
CA VAL A 203 17.85 3.18 0.24
C VAL A 203 17.69 4.33 -0.74
N SER A 204 16.52 4.97 -0.65
CA SER A 204 16.21 6.24 -1.31
C SER A 204 15.50 7.12 -0.28
N VAL A 205 15.82 8.41 -0.25
CA VAL A 205 15.36 9.32 0.81
C VAL A 205 14.46 10.39 0.21
N HIS A 206 13.22 10.47 0.68
CA HIS A 206 12.27 11.49 0.22
C HIS A 206 12.64 12.85 0.80
N GLN A 207 12.71 13.87 -0.07
CA GLN A 207 12.94 15.24 0.34
C GLN A 207 11.64 15.87 0.81
N GLU A 208 11.57 16.23 2.08
CA GLU A 208 10.40 16.89 2.64
C GLU A 208 10.16 18.23 1.96
N HIS A 209 8.89 18.45 1.61
CA HIS A 209 8.41 19.67 1.02
C HIS A 209 6.98 19.93 1.51
N PRO A 210 6.53 21.19 1.54
CA PRO A 210 5.17 21.53 1.93
C PRO A 210 4.13 20.75 1.11
N SER A 211 3.07 20.29 1.76
CA SER A 211 2.08 19.44 1.11
C SER A 211 1.36 20.17 -0.03
N ASN A 212 1.22 19.49 -1.15
CA ASN A 212 0.34 19.91 -2.25
C ASN A 212 -1.02 19.20 -2.20
N CYS A 213 -1.27 18.36 -1.19
CA CYS A 213 -2.51 17.60 -1.05
C CYS A 213 -3.64 18.55 -0.62
N LYS A 214 -4.61 18.76 -1.51
CA LYS A 214 -5.65 19.78 -1.32
C LYS A 214 -6.89 19.28 -0.57
N SER A 215 -7.11 17.96 -0.45
CA SER A 215 -8.27 17.43 0.26
C SER A 215 -8.15 15.95 0.66
N VAL A 216 -8.61 15.62 1.87
CA VAL A 216 -8.88 14.25 2.36
C VAL A 216 -9.88 13.50 1.46
N ASP A 217 -10.72 14.23 0.72
CA ASP A 217 -11.73 13.63 -0.16
C ASP A 217 -11.12 12.88 -1.35
N ASP A 218 -9.91 13.25 -1.78
CA ASP A 218 -9.22 12.54 -2.85
C ASP A 218 -8.81 11.12 -2.42
N ILE A 219 -8.33 10.98 -1.18
CA ILE A 219 -7.98 9.69 -0.57
C ILE A 219 -9.25 8.83 -0.43
N ARG A 220 -10.34 9.39 0.10
CA ARG A 220 -11.62 8.66 0.26
C ARG A 220 -12.15 8.16 -1.08
N ALA A 221 -12.06 8.98 -2.12
CA ALA A 221 -12.56 8.61 -3.43
C ALA A 221 -11.73 7.49 -4.09
N ASN A 222 -10.40 7.50 -3.92
CA ASN A 222 -9.58 6.40 -4.41
C ASN A 222 -9.76 5.12 -3.58
N ILE A 223 -9.95 5.20 -2.25
CA ILE A 223 -10.32 4.03 -1.44
C ILE A 223 -11.65 3.43 -1.93
N ALA A 224 -12.64 4.26 -2.22
CA ALA A 224 -13.93 3.81 -2.75
C ALA A 224 -13.74 3.09 -4.10
N TYR A 225 -12.98 3.69 -5.02
CA TYR A 225 -12.64 3.10 -6.32
C TYR A 225 -11.94 1.76 -6.19
N MET A 226 -10.91 1.66 -5.33
CA MET A 226 -10.18 0.41 -5.09
C MET A 226 -11.10 -0.68 -4.57
N CYS A 227 -11.94 -0.38 -3.58
CA CYS A 227 -12.89 -1.36 -3.05
C CYS A 227 -13.93 -1.79 -4.09
N ASP A 228 -14.33 -0.91 -5.01
CA ASP A 228 -15.30 -1.26 -6.07
C ASP A 228 -14.63 -2.12 -7.15
N LYS A 229 -13.39 -1.79 -7.53
CA LYS A 229 -12.58 -2.57 -8.48
C LYS A 229 -12.30 -3.98 -7.96
N TYR A 230 -12.00 -4.10 -6.67
CA TYR A 230 -11.63 -5.36 -6.01
C TYR A 230 -12.81 -6.00 -5.23
N ASN A 231 -14.03 -5.80 -5.71
CA ASN A 231 -15.24 -6.31 -5.06
C ASN A 231 -15.51 -7.79 -5.39
N ASN A 232 -14.68 -8.68 -4.88
CA ASN A 232 -14.88 -10.13 -4.99
C ASN A 232 -14.14 -10.90 -3.88
N ILE A 233 -14.53 -12.16 -3.64
CA ILE A 233 -13.97 -12.98 -2.56
C ILE A 233 -12.46 -13.26 -2.68
N ARG A 234 -11.86 -13.13 -3.86
CA ARG A 234 -10.42 -13.31 -4.07
C ARG A 234 -9.61 -12.05 -3.80
N SER A 235 -10.26 -10.93 -3.49
CA SER A 235 -9.62 -9.65 -3.19
C SER A 235 -10.06 -9.10 -1.83
N LEU A 236 -10.41 -10.00 -0.90
CA LEU A 236 -10.81 -9.66 0.47
C LEU A 236 -9.69 -8.94 1.25
N ASP A 237 -8.43 -9.19 0.90
CA ASP A 237 -7.26 -8.48 1.39
C ASP A 237 -7.38 -6.96 1.18
N VAL A 238 -7.89 -6.52 0.04
CA VAL A 238 -8.08 -5.09 -0.28
C VAL A 238 -9.06 -4.45 0.69
N HIS A 239 -10.20 -5.10 0.93
CA HIS A 239 -11.21 -4.62 1.87
C HIS A 239 -10.71 -4.61 3.32
N LEU A 240 -9.98 -5.67 3.70
CA LEU A 240 -9.39 -5.79 5.03
C LEU A 240 -8.30 -4.74 5.27
N ALA A 241 -7.43 -4.49 4.30
CA ALA A 241 -6.33 -3.53 4.42
C ALA A 241 -6.82 -2.08 4.51
N PHE A 242 -7.88 -1.72 3.77
CA PHE A 242 -8.38 -0.33 3.75
C PHE A 242 -9.47 -0.04 4.78
N ASN A 243 -10.32 -1.02 5.10
CA ASN A 243 -11.51 -0.79 5.91
C ASN A 243 -11.70 -1.82 7.02
N GLY A 244 -10.88 -2.87 7.09
CA GLY A 244 -11.01 -3.90 8.11
C GLY A 244 -10.86 -3.30 9.51
N PRO A 245 -11.81 -3.55 10.43
CA PRO A 245 -11.74 -3.02 11.79
C PRO A 245 -10.79 -3.83 12.69
N PHE A 246 -9.87 -4.59 12.08
CA PHE A 246 -9.03 -5.57 12.76
C PHE A 246 -7.59 -5.07 12.88
N PRO A 247 -6.92 -5.38 13.99
CA PRO A 247 -5.49 -5.14 14.13
C PRO A 247 -4.68 -5.83 13.00
N PRO A 248 -3.54 -5.26 12.56
CA PRO A 248 -2.79 -5.79 11.43
C PRO A 248 -2.36 -7.26 11.54
N ASP A 249 -1.98 -7.72 12.73
CA ASP A 249 -1.60 -9.11 12.99
C ASP A 249 -2.79 -10.06 12.80
N MET A 250 -3.97 -9.66 13.32
CA MET A 250 -5.21 -10.40 13.13
C MET A 250 -5.62 -10.41 11.66
N THR A 251 -5.45 -9.30 10.95
CA THR A 251 -5.77 -9.22 9.52
C THR A 251 -4.97 -10.23 8.69
N ASN A 252 -3.68 -10.43 8.99
CA ASN A 252 -2.88 -11.45 8.30
C ASN A 252 -3.38 -12.88 8.59
N ARG A 253 -3.73 -13.19 9.85
CA ARG A 253 -4.28 -14.51 10.22
C ARG A 253 -5.65 -14.77 9.61
N ILE A 254 -6.51 -13.75 9.53
CA ILE A 254 -7.79 -13.84 8.81
C ILE A 254 -7.54 -14.18 7.34
N MET A 255 -6.55 -13.52 6.69
CA MET A 255 -6.21 -13.83 5.31
C MET A 255 -5.65 -15.25 5.13
N ALA A 256 -4.86 -15.75 6.07
CA ALA A 256 -4.41 -17.14 6.07
C ALA A 256 -5.59 -18.12 6.08
N ASP A 257 -6.63 -17.83 6.87
CA ASP A 257 -7.84 -18.62 6.91
C ASP A 257 -8.70 -18.48 5.65
N ILE A 258 -8.79 -17.27 5.08
CA ILE A 258 -9.47 -17.03 3.79
C ILE A 258 -8.82 -17.84 2.68
N GLN A 259 -7.50 -17.95 2.63
CA GLN A 259 -6.81 -18.79 1.63
C GLN A 259 -7.24 -20.24 1.71
N LYS A 260 -7.32 -20.83 2.92
CA LYS A 260 -7.84 -22.21 3.11
C LYS A 260 -9.29 -22.35 2.66
N LEU A 261 -10.12 -21.32 2.85
CA LEU A 261 -11.52 -21.35 2.43
C LEU A 261 -11.65 -21.30 0.90
N LEU A 262 -10.81 -20.49 0.23
CA LEU A 262 -10.78 -20.36 -1.23
C LEU A 262 -10.38 -21.65 -1.96
N GLU A 263 -9.72 -22.60 -1.29
CA GLU A 263 -9.39 -23.92 -1.84
C GLU A 263 -10.64 -24.79 -2.11
N SER A 264 -11.82 -24.41 -1.60
CA SER A 264 -13.05 -25.17 -1.79
C SER A 264 -14.27 -24.28 -2.01
N GLN A 265 -14.86 -24.40 -3.21
CA GLN A 265 -16.10 -23.70 -3.60
C GLN A 265 -17.27 -23.90 -2.62
N LYS A 266 -17.23 -24.95 -1.81
CA LYS A 266 -18.19 -25.21 -0.72
C LYS A 266 -18.33 -24.04 0.25
N TYR A 267 -17.26 -23.25 0.45
CA TYR A 267 -17.24 -22.16 1.41
C TYR A 267 -17.34 -20.77 0.77
N ASP A 268 -17.51 -20.67 -0.55
CA ASP A 268 -17.66 -19.39 -1.26
C ASP A 268 -18.80 -18.55 -0.70
N MET A 269 -19.90 -19.18 -0.28
CA MET A 269 -21.01 -18.49 0.38
C MET A 269 -20.61 -17.82 1.69
N LEU A 270 -19.72 -18.41 2.50
CA LEU A 270 -19.22 -17.76 3.72
C LEU A 270 -18.36 -16.55 3.38
N LEU A 271 -17.52 -16.65 2.36
CA LEU A 271 -16.65 -15.55 1.92
C LEU A 271 -17.47 -14.39 1.33
N ASN A 272 -18.52 -14.68 0.58
CA ASN A 272 -19.44 -13.66 0.07
C ASN A 272 -20.19 -12.94 1.20
N LEU A 273 -20.67 -13.67 2.20
CA LEU A 273 -21.31 -13.07 3.38
C LEU A 273 -20.32 -12.22 4.19
N PHE A 274 -19.06 -12.64 4.30
CA PHE A 274 -18.01 -11.83 4.92
C PHE A 274 -17.73 -10.55 4.13
N LEU A 275 -17.62 -10.64 2.81
CA LEU A 275 -17.47 -9.48 1.91
C LEU A 275 -18.64 -8.49 2.06
N GLU A 276 -19.87 -9.00 2.19
CA GLU A 276 -21.06 -8.19 2.41
C GLU A 276 -20.97 -7.36 3.70
N LEU A 277 -20.48 -7.97 4.80
CA LEU A 277 -20.23 -7.25 6.05
C LEU A 277 -19.10 -6.22 5.90
N LEU A 278 -18.02 -6.55 5.19
CA LEU A 278 -16.94 -5.59 4.91
C LEU A 278 -17.41 -4.39 4.09
N HIS A 279 -18.42 -4.56 3.22
CA HIS A 279 -19.05 -3.43 2.54
C HIS A 279 -19.77 -2.49 3.50
N VAL A 280 -20.48 -3.03 4.50
CA VAL A 280 -21.11 -2.20 5.54
C VAL A 280 -20.03 -1.45 6.33
N VAL A 281 -18.88 -2.08 6.62
CA VAL A 281 -17.75 -1.39 7.27
C VAL A 281 -17.18 -0.27 6.37
N LYS A 282 -16.99 -0.53 5.07
CA LYS A 282 -16.56 0.49 4.10
C LYS A 282 -17.51 1.69 4.12
N GLU A 283 -18.82 1.45 4.03
CA GLU A 283 -19.83 2.51 4.05
C GLU A 283 -19.75 3.33 5.35
N ARG A 284 -19.62 2.66 6.50
CA ARG A 284 -19.42 3.31 7.79
C ARG A 284 -18.17 4.19 7.84
N ASN A 285 -17.07 3.76 7.23
CA ASN A 285 -15.79 4.46 7.30
C ASN A 285 -15.69 5.63 6.31
N ILE A 286 -16.31 5.51 5.14
CA ILE A 286 -16.23 6.53 4.08
C ILE A 286 -17.33 7.60 4.24
N ASP A 287 -18.51 7.24 4.74
CA ASP A 287 -19.66 8.14 4.84
C ASP A 287 -19.88 8.64 6.28
N PRO A 288 -19.67 9.94 6.56
CA PRO A 288 -19.88 10.49 7.91
C PRO A 288 -21.35 10.41 8.37
N ASP A 289 -22.31 10.32 7.44
CA ASP A 289 -23.74 10.25 7.72
C ASP A 289 -24.30 8.82 7.65
N TRP A 290 -23.45 7.79 7.60
CA TRP A 290 -23.88 6.39 7.40
C TRP A 290 -25.01 5.94 8.35
N ARG A 291 -25.02 6.43 9.60
CA ARG A 291 -26.06 6.12 10.61
C ARG A 291 -27.45 6.65 10.26
N LYS A 292 -27.54 7.68 9.42
CA LYS A 292 -28.82 8.29 8.98
C LYS A 292 -29.40 7.58 7.76
N LYS A 293 -28.60 6.76 7.07
CA LYS A 293 -29.02 6.00 5.89
C LYS A 293 -29.61 4.66 6.31
N SER A 294 -30.49 4.11 5.48
CA SER A 294 -30.96 2.74 5.67
C SER A 294 -29.76 1.79 5.56
N PRO A 295 -29.59 0.85 6.51
CA PRO A 295 -28.46 -0.06 6.49
C PRO A 295 -28.56 -0.97 5.27
N ARG A 296 -27.43 -1.17 4.58
CA ARG A 296 -27.33 -2.06 3.42
C ARG A 296 -27.75 -3.50 3.74
N VAL A 297 -27.47 -3.93 4.97
CA VAL A 297 -27.79 -5.27 5.46
C VAL A 297 -28.38 -5.16 6.86
N THR A 298 -29.36 -6.00 7.16
CA THR A 298 -29.95 -6.16 8.50
C THR A 298 -29.87 -7.61 8.93
N ALA A 299 -30.06 -7.89 10.23
CA ALA A 299 -30.16 -9.26 10.73
C ALA A 299 -31.27 -10.09 10.04
N LYS A 300 -32.30 -9.43 9.48
CA LYS A 300 -33.38 -10.10 8.73
C LYS A 300 -33.00 -10.44 7.30
N SER A 301 -32.17 -9.62 6.65
CA SER A 301 -31.76 -9.80 5.26
C SER A 301 -30.47 -10.62 5.11
N PHE A 302 -29.64 -10.67 6.15
CA PHE A 302 -28.39 -11.43 6.16
C PHE A 302 -28.64 -12.93 6.37
N ASP A 303 -27.97 -13.79 5.59
CA ASP A 303 -28.13 -15.25 5.68
C ASP A 303 -27.38 -15.86 6.87
N LEU A 304 -27.92 -15.61 8.07
CA LEU A 304 -27.44 -16.18 9.32
C LEU A 304 -27.55 -17.72 9.35
N GLN A 305 -28.44 -18.33 8.57
CA GLN A 305 -28.60 -19.78 8.54
C GLN A 305 -27.39 -20.44 7.88
N THR A 306 -26.93 -19.90 6.76
CA THR A 306 -25.72 -20.38 6.08
C THR A 306 -24.49 -20.23 6.97
N VAL A 307 -24.35 -19.11 7.67
CA VAL A 307 -23.24 -18.92 8.64
C VAL A 307 -23.28 -20.03 9.71
N ARG A 308 -24.42 -20.22 10.38
CA ARG A 308 -24.60 -21.25 11.43
C ARG A 308 -24.33 -22.67 10.91
N LYS A 309 -24.68 -22.95 9.66
CA LYS A 309 -24.53 -24.30 9.07
C LYS A 309 -23.10 -24.59 8.61
N LEU A 310 -22.44 -23.62 7.98
CA LEU A 310 -21.16 -23.84 7.29
C LEU A 310 -19.95 -23.47 8.16
N LEU A 311 -20.03 -22.42 8.96
CA LEU A 311 -18.87 -21.91 9.69
C LEU A 311 -18.33 -22.90 10.73
N PRO A 312 -19.14 -23.57 11.57
CA PRO A 312 -18.63 -24.58 12.50
C PRO A 312 -17.93 -25.75 11.78
N LYS A 313 -18.45 -26.14 10.61
CA LYS A 313 -17.85 -27.18 9.76
C LYS A 313 -16.52 -26.71 9.17
N ALA A 314 -16.42 -25.45 8.76
CA ALA A 314 -15.19 -24.85 8.28
C ALA A 314 -14.13 -24.80 9.39
N LYS A 315 -14.48 -24.27 10.57
CA LYS A 315 -13.60 -24.26 11.77
C LYS A 315 -13.06 -25.65 12.08
N LYS A 316 -13.94 -26.65 12.20
CA LYS A 316 -13.55 -28.02 12.53
C LYS A 316 -12.68 -28.69 11.46
N LYS A 317 -12.96 -28.46 10.18
CA LYS A 317 -12.27 -29.14 9.07
C LYS A 317 -10.97 -28.45 8.65
N LEU A 318 -10.96 -27.12 8.61
CA LEU A 318 -9.89 -26.30 8.03
C LEU A 318 -9.13 -25.50 9.10
N GLY A 319 -9.58 -25.48 10.35
CA GLY A 319 -8.93 -24.71 11.42
C GLY A 319 -9.03 -23.19 11.25
N VAL A 320 -10.11 -22.70 10.63
CA VAL A 320 -10.29 -21.28 10.27
C VAL A 320 -10.83 -20.41 11.42
N ASN A 321 -10.09 -20.39 12.53
CA ASN A 321 -10.55 -19.77 13.77
C ASN A 321 -10.53 -18.24 13.73
N ASP A 322 -9.52 -17.62 13.11
CA ASP A 322 -9.39 -16.17 13.03
C ASP A 322 -10.48 -15.60 12.11
N PHE A 323 -10.72 -16.23 10.95
CA PHE A 323 -11.84 -15.88 10.08
C PHE A 323 -13.19 -16.01 10.81
N ALA A 324 -13.43 -17.11 11.53
CA ALA A 324 -14.67 -17.30 12.26
C ALA A 324 -14.88 -16.24 13.34
N ASN A 325 -13.82 -15.91 14.09
CA ASN A 325 -13.87 -14.88 15.12
C ASN A 325 -14.15 -13.49 14.53
N ALA A 326 -13.53 -13.18 13.38
CA ALA A 326 -13.76 -11.97 12.62
C ALA A 326 -15.22 -11.88 12.14
N LEU A 327 -15.75 -12.96 11.55
CA LEU A 327 -17.15 -13.00 11.10
C LEU A 327 -18.11 -12.80 12.28
N TYR A 328 -17.89 -13.48 13.41
CA TYR A 328 -18.71 -13.30 14.61
C TYR A 328 -18.65 -11.87 15.15
N ALA A 329 -17.46 -11.26 15.17
CA ALA A 329 -17.30 -9.88 15.63
C ALA A 329 -18.09 -8.91 14.75
N LEU A 330 -18.00 -9.05 13.42
CA LEU A 330 -18.73 -8.20 12.48
C LEU A 330 -20.25 -8.41 12.56
N VAL A 331 -20.72 -9.65 12.66
CA VAL A 331 -22.16 -9.93 12.80
C VAL A 331 -22.72 -9.32 14.09
N ASN A 332 -21.97 -9.41 15.20
CA ASN A 332 -22.39 -8.81 16.46
C ASN A 332 -22.36 -7.27 16.41
N ASP A 333 -21.28 -6.69 15.87
CA ASP A 333 -21.10 -5.23 15.75
C ASP A 333 -22.15 -4.60 14.83
N LEU A 334 -22.36 -5.19 13.65
CA LEU A 334 -23.16 -4.58 12.59
C LEU A 334 -24.63 -4.98 12.61
N LEU A 335 -24.93 -6.21 13.06
CA LEU A 335 -26.29 -6.77 13.03
C LEU A 335 -26.88 -7.00 14.42
N HIS A 336 -26.11 -6.78 15.49
CA HIS A 336 -26.52 -7.00 16.88
C HIS A 336 -26.99 -8.44 17.16
N VAL A 337 -26.36 -9.41 16.52
CA VAL A 337 -26.62 -10.85 16.71
C VAL A 337 -25.38 -11.52 17.28
N ASP A 338 -25.50 -12.11 18.48
CA ASP A 338 -24.45 -12.94 19.04
C ASP A 338 -24.55 -14.38 18.52
N LEU A 339 -23.66 -14.73 17.58
CA LEU A 339 -23.54 -16.09 17.04
C LEU A 339 -22.72 -17.03 17.93
N ARG A 340 -21.95 -16.52 18.90
CA ARG A 340 -21.05 -17.34 19.73
C ARG A 340 -21.82 -18.15 20.76
N SER A 341 -22.96 -17.64 21.23
CA SER A 341 -23.86 -18.32 22.16
C SER A 341 -24.49 -19.61 21.60
N LEU A 342 -24.38 -19.87 20.29
CA LEU A 342 -24.99 -20.99 19.59
C LEU A 342 -24.00 -22.10 19.21
N ASP A 343 -22.69 -21.92 19.42
CA ASP A 343 -21.66 -22.96 19.24
C ASP A 343 -21.67 -23.99 20.41
N VAL A 344 -22.62 -23.90 21.35
CA VAL A 344 -22.72 -24.68 22.60
C VAL A 344 -23.79 -25.80 22.55
N VAL A 345 -24.33 -26.15 21.38
CA VAL A 345 -25.33 -27.24 21.24
C VAL A 345 -24.83 -28.40 20.41
#